data_AF-A0A841YVC2-F1
#
_entry.id   AF-A0A841YVC2-F1
#
_cell.length_a   1.000
_cell.length_b   1.000
_cell.length_c   1.000
_cell.angle_alpha   90.00
_cell.angle_beta   90.00
_cell.angle_gamma   90.00
#
_symmetry.space_group_name_H-M   'P 1'
#
loop_
_entity.id
_entity.type
_entity.pdbx_description
1 polymer ?
#
loop_
_entity_poly.entity_id
_entity_poly.type
_entity_poly.pdbx_seq_one_letter_code
_entity_poly.pdbx_strand_id
1 'polypeptide(L)'
;MSEMKDLTIEMLRHNEAIWELYLSNRTEQQVFDFYKDMKPFVDGVKETCDAWLALVIPWVNTARPTYLGEAQLQQVADNIQMIAVSAFNGKSFYKHFNDHYQSVEYTLKRVLEKAP
;
A
#
# COMPACT_ATOMS: atom_id res chain seq x y z
N MET A 1 20.96 1.19 -2.85
CA MET A 1 19.73 1.82 -2.33
C MET A 1 19.64 1.47 -0.85
N SER A 2 19.02 2.30 -0.01
CA SER A 2 18.79 1.97 1.40
C SER A 2 17.59 1.03 1.53
N GLU A 3 17.59 0.13 2.52
CA GLU A 3 16.51 -0.86 2.75
C GLU A 3 15.12 -0.21 2.82
N MET A 4 15.03 0.98 3.41
CA MET A 4 13.80 1.79 3.45
C MET A 4 13.31 2.19 2.06
N LYS A 5 14.22 2.58 1.15
CA LYS A 5 13.86 2.92 -0.24
C LYS A 5 13.39 1.68 -0.99
N ASP A 6 14.05 0.54 -0.78
CA ASP A 6 13.67 -0.73 -1.41
C ASP A 6 12.26 -1.17 -0.95
N LEU A 7 11.97 -1.12 0.35
CA LEU A 7 10.63 -1.41 0.88
C LEU A 7 9.58 -0.40 0.40
N THR A 8 9.93 0.88 0.26
CA THR A 8 9.00 1.90 -0.25
C THR A 8 8.67 1.67 -1.74
N ILE A 9 9.65 1.21 -2.53
CA ILE A 9 9.42 0.79 -3.92
C ILE A 9 8.53 -0.45 -3.97
N GLU A 10 8.75 -1.42 -3.07
CA GLU A 10 7.92 -2.62 -3.00
C GLU A 10 6.47 -2.28 -2.61
N MET A 11 6.27 -1.37 -1.66
CA MET A 11 4.94 -0.82 -1.32
C MET A 11 4.25 -0.15 -2.51
N LEU A 12 5.00 0.58 -3.36
CA LEU A 12 4.45 1.17 -4.59
C LEU A 12 4.03 0.09 -5.59
N ARG A 13 4.82 -0.99 -5.73
CA ARG A 13 4.49 -2.13 -6.59
C ARG A 13 3.23 -2.85 -6.10
N HIS A 14 3.11 -3.06 -4.79
CA HIS A 14 1.89 -3.59 -4.20
C HIS A 14 0.70 -2.70 -4.51
N ASN A 15 0.82 -1.39 -4.31
CA ASN A 15 -0.27 -0.44 -4.57
C ASN A 15 -0.75 -0.49 -6.03
N GLU A 16 0.18 -0.62 -7.00
CA GLU A 16 -0.18 -0.80 -8.42
C GLU A 16 -0.81 -2.16 -8.69
N ALA A 17 -0.24 -3.26 -8.18
CA ALA A 17 -0.79 -4.60 -8.37
C ALA A 17 -2.22 -4.73 -7.80
N ILE A 18 -2.48 -4.09 -6.66
CA ILE A 18 -3.81 -3.98 -6.06
C ILE A 18 -4.78 -3.23 -6.98
N TRP A 19 -4.31 -2.13 -7.58
CA TRP A 19 -5.12 -1.33 -8.50
C TRP A 19 -5.47 -2.10 -9.78
N GLU A 20 -4.49 -2.79 -10.37
CA GLU A 20 -4.69 -3.65 -11.54
C GLU A 20 -5.67 -4.79 -11.24
N LEU A 21 -5.52 -5.47 -10.09
CA LEU A 21 -6.43 -6.51 -9.63
C LEU A 21 -7.87 -5.99 -9.45
N TYR A 22 -8.02 -4.78 -8.91
CA TYR A 22 -9.34 -4.17 -8.78
C TYR A 22 -9.95 -3.85 -10.14
N LEU A 23 -9.18 -3.26 -11.07
CA LEU A 23 -9.68 -2.92 -12.40
C LEU A 23 -10.06 -4.17 -13.22
N SER A 24 -9.30 -5.25 -13.10
CA SER A 24 -9.62 -6.52 -13.76
C SER A 24 -10.94 -7.09 -13.22
N ASN A 25 -11.09 -7.20 -11.90
CA ASN A 25 -12.32 -7.66 -11.25
C ASN A 25 -13.53 -6.76 -11.51
N ARG A 26 -13.30 -5.46 -11.69
CA ARG A 26 -14.37 -4.51 -12.05
C ARG A 26 -14.85 -4.70 -13.49
N THR A 27 -13.93 -5.05 -14.39
CA THR A 27 -14.26 -5.35 -15.79
C THR A 27 -15.00 -6.68 -15.89
N GLU A 28 -14.45 -7.70 -15.22
CA GLU A 28 -15.02 -9.03 -15.13
C GLU A 28 -14.64 -9.65 -13.78
N GLN A 29 -15.63 -9.93 -12.94
CA GLN A 29 -15.38 -10.50 -11.62
C GLN A 29 -14.75 -11.89 -11.75
N GLN A 30 -13.48 -12.01 -11.35
CA GLN A 30 -12.78 -13.28 -11.36
C GLN A 30 -13.21 -14.13 -10.18
N VAL A 31 -13.23 -15.45 -10.38
CA VAL A 31 -13.37 -16.42 -9.30
C VAL A 31 -12.01 -16.56 -8.63
N PHE A 32 -11.98 -16.44 -7.30
CA PHE A 32 -10.77 -16.61 -6.50
C PHE A 32 -11.05 -17.56 -5.33
N ASP A 33 -10.01 -18.23 -4.86
CA ASP A 33 -10.00 -19.02 -3.64
C ASP A 33 -9.38 -18.22 -2.50
N PHE A 34 -10.02 -18.26 -1.33
CA PHE A 34 -9.56 -17.51 -0.17
C PHE A 34 -8.15 -17.91 0.27
N TYR A 35 -7.83 -19.20 0.28
CA TYR A 35 -6.56 -19.70 0.82
C TYR A 35 -5.43 -19.73 -0.20
N LYS A 36 -5.76 -19.87 -1.49
CA LYS A 36 -4.76 -19.95 -2.57
C LYS A 36 -4.45 -18.60 -3.20
N ASP A 37 -5.42 -17.67 -3.22
CA ASP A 37 -5.29 -16.42 -3.95
C ASP A 37 -5.34 -15.22 -3.02
N MET A 38 -6.44 -15.04 -2.28
CA MET A 38 -6.65 -13.84 -1.47
C MET A 38 -5.69 -13.76 -0.28
N LYS A 39 -5.65 -14.81 0.54
CA LYS A 39 -4.85 -14.81 1.77
C LYS A 39 -3.36 -14.61 1.46
N PRO A 40 -2.72 -15.35 0.53
CA PRO A 40 -1.31 -15.13 0.21
C PRO A 40 -1.02 -13.72 -0.32
N PHE A 41 -1.92 -13.16 -1.14
CA PHE A 41 -1.78 -11.81 -1.66
C PHE A 41 -1.82 -10.76 -0.54
N VAL A 42 -2.85 -10.81 0.31
CA VAL A 42 -3.04 -9.85 1.41
C VAL A 42 -1.94 -10.00 2.47
N ASP A 43 -1.53 -11.23 2.79
CA ASP A 43 -0.44 -11.49 3.72
C ASP A 43 0.89 -10.91 3.22
N GLY A 44 1.21 -11.06 1.93
CA GLY A 44 2.43 -10.48 1.34
C GLY A 44 2.45 -8.94 1.40
N VAL A 45 1.31 -8.29 1.16
CA VAL A 45 1.16 -6.84 1.35
C VAL A 45 1.37 -6.47 2.82
N LYS A 46 0.78 -7.23 3.74
CA LYS A 46 0.90 -6.99 5.19
C LYS A 46 2.34 -7.12 5.68
N GLU A 47 3.05 -8.18 5.29
CA GLU A 47 4.44 -8.40 5.67
C GLU A 47 5.33 -7.23 5.22
N THR A 48 5.10 -6.73 4.00
CA THR A 48 5.82 -5.56 3.46
C THR A 48 5.47 -4.30 4.24
N CYS A 49 4.19 -4.10 4.60
CA CYS A 49 3.76 -2.96 5.42
C CYS A 49 4.42 -2.96 6.80
N ASP A 50 4.43 -4.11 7.47
CA ASP A 50 4.97 -4.25 8.82
C ASP A 50 6.50 -3.98 8.81
N ALA A 51 7.22 -4.53 7.82
CA ALA A 51 8.65 -4.26 7.62
C ALA A 51 8.92 -2.78 7.29
N TRP A 52 8.11 -2.18 6.43
CA TRP A 52 8.26 -0.79 6.05
C TRP A 52 8.04 0.15 7.23
N LEU A 53 6.95 -0.03 8.00
CA LEU A 53 6.65 0.76 9.20
C LEU A 53 7.77 0.68 10.24
N ALA A 54 8.36 -0.51 10.45
CA ALA A 54 9.47 -0.69 11.37
C ALA A 54 10.68 0.21 11.06
N LEU A 55 10.88 0.59 9.79
CA LEU A 55 11.95 1.49 9.37
C LEU A 55 11.51 2.95 9.27
N VAL A 56 10.33 3.24 8.69
CA VAL A 56 9.93 4.62 8.42
C VAL A 56 9.44 5.37 9.65
N ILE A 57 8.87 4.68 10.65
CA ILE A 57 8.39 5.35 11.87
C ILE A 57 9.56 5.91 12.70
N PRO A 58 10.64 5.14 12.99
CA PRO A 58 11.81 5.72 13.65
C PRO A 58 12.43 6.86 12.84
N TRP A 59 12.49 6.73 11.51
CA TRP A 59 13.04 7.75 10.64
C TRP A 59 12.24 9.06 10.67
N VAL A 60 10.91 9.01 10.51
CA VAL A 60 10.09 10.24 10.47
C VAL A 60 10.14 10.97 11.80
N ASN A 61 10.22 10.23 12.91
CA ASN A 61 10.26 10.81 14.25
C ASN A 61 11.61 11.46 14.60
N THR A 62 12.70 10.96 14.00
CA THR A 62 14.06 11.46 14.23
C THR A 62 14.45 12.54 13.22
N ALA A 63 14.27 12.29 11.93
CA ALA A 63 14.63 13.20 10.84
C ALA A 63 13.62 14.35 10.66
N ARG A 64 12.38 14.16 11.11
CA ARG A 64 11.28 15.15 11.04
C ARG A 64 11.17 15.86 9.69
N PRO A 65 11.03 15.10 8.58
CA PRO A 65 10.87 15.69 7.25
C PRO A 65 9.64 16.61 7.19
N THR A 66 9.76 17.74 6.50
CA THR A 66 8.67 18.70 6.39
C THR A 66 7.43 18.07 5.72
N TYR A 67 6.25 18.30 6.30
CA TYR A 67 4.94 17.85 5.79
C TYR A 67 4.75 16.33 5.69
N LEU A 68 5.53 15.55 6.44
CA LEU A 68 5.39 14.10 6.55
C LEU A 68 5.51 13.68 8.02
N GLY A 69 4.49 12.99 8.53
CA GLY A 69 4.42 12.56 9.94
C GLY A 69 3.98 11.11 10.10
N GLU A 70 4.21 10.55 11.30
CA GLU A 70 3.89 9.16 11.66
C GLU A 70 2.44 8.76 11.33
N ALA A 71 1.46 9.59 11.68
CA ALA A 71 0.04 9.30 11.42
C ALA A 71 -0.25 9.10 9.92
N GLN A 72 0.44 9.83 9.03
CA GLN A 72 0.28 9.66 7.58
C GLN A 72 0.88 8.32 7.12
N LEU A 73 1.99 7.90 7.72
CA LEU A 73 2.64 6.62 7.38
C LEU A 73 1.80 5.43 7.87
N GLN A 74 1.23 5.53 9.07
CA GLN A 74 0.30 4.50 9.55
C GLN A 74 -0.94 4.42 8.65
N GLN A 75 -1.50 5.57 8.26
CA GLN A 75 -2.64 5.60 7.36
C GLN A 75 -2.33 4.98 5.98
N VAL A 76 -1.09 5.10 5.48
CA VAL A 76 -0.65 4.42 4.26
C VAL A 76 -0.75 2.90 4.42
N ALA A 77 -0.22 2.36 5.51
CA ALA A 77 -0.26 0.93 5.79
C ALA A 77 -1.70 0.41 5.96
N ASP A 78 -2.55 1.18 6.64
CA ASP A 78 -3.95 0.81 6.84
C ASP A 78 -4.73 0.84 5.52
N ASN A 79 -4.54 1.90 4.72
CA ASN A 79 -5.21 2.06 3.43
C ASN A 79 -4.82 0.95 2.46
N ILE A 80 -3.52 0.69 2.27
CA ILE A 80 -3.06 -0.31 1.29
C ILE A 80 -3.55 -1.72 1.64
N GLN A 81 -3.57 -2.09 2.93
CA GLN A 81 -4.13 -3.37 3.38
C GLN A 81 -5.64 -3.45 3.15
N MET A 82 -6.38 -2.35 3.39
CA MET A 82 -7.82 -2.29 3.12
C MET A 82 -8.12 -2.47 1.63
N ILE A 83 -7.41 -1.77 0.76
CA ILE A 83 -7.64 -1.88 -0.69
C ILE A 83 -7.12 -3.21 -1.26
N ALA A 84 -6.10 -3.85 -0.65
CA ALA A 84 -5.65 -5.19 -1.01
C ALA A 84 -6.76 -6.25 -0.88
N VAL A 85 -7.54 -6.20 0.21
CA VAL A 85 -8.71 -7.07 0.38
C VAL A 85 -9.83 -6.68 -0.59
N SER A 86 -10.09 -5.38 -0.71
CA SER A 86 -11.21 -4.86 -1.52
C SER A 86 -11.03 -5.10 -3.03
N ALA A 87 -9.80 -5.30 -3.50
CA ALA A 87 -9.47 -5.51 -4.91
C ALA A 87 -10.05 -6.81 -5.48
N PHE A 88 -10.29 -7.81 -4.63
CA PHE A 88 -10.94 -9.06 -5.01
C PHE A 88 -12.45 -8.91 -5.26
N ASN A 89 -13.03 -7.76 -4.94
CA ASN A 89 -14.43 -7.44 -5.20
C ASN A 89 -14.54 -6.29 -6.20
N GLY A 90 -14.88 -6.61 -7.46
CA GLY A 90 -15.06 -5.63 -8.53
C GLY A 90 -16.20 -4.63 -8.29
N LYS A 91 -17.10 -4.91 -7.34
CA LYS A 91 -18.18 -4.01 -6.92
C LYS A 91 -17.77 -3.01 -5.85
N SER A 92 -16.53 -3.06 -5.35
CA SER A 92 -15.98 -2.06 -4.43
C SER A 92 -16.13 -0.65 -5.01
N PHE A 93 -16.52 0.32 -4.17
CA PHE A 93 -16.88 1.67 -4.62
C PHE A 93 -15.66 2.40 -5.17
N TYR A 94 -15.68 2.68 -6.48
CA TYR A 94 -14.54 3.20 -7.23
C TYR A 94 -13.90 4.43 -6.62
N LYS A 95 -14.70 5.42 -6.24
CA LYS A 95 -14.14 6.68 -5.74
C LYS A 95 -13.36 6.47 -4.45
N HIS A 96 -13.87 5.68 -3.51
CA HIS A 96 -13.15 5.38 -2.27
C HIS A 96 -11.88 4.58 -2.55
N PHE A 97 -11.95 3.58 -3.44
CA PHE A 97 -10.78 2.80 -3.83
C PHE A 97 -9.68 3.70 -4.44
N ASN A 98 -10.06 4.53 -5.42
CA ASN A 98 -9.13 5.45 -6.09
C ASN A 98 -8.54 6.48 -5.12
N ASP A 99 -9.35 7.04 -4.22
CA ASP A 99 -8.89 8.01 -3.23
C ASP A 99 -7.83 7.38 -2.29
N HIS A 100 -8.01 6.13 -1.86
CA HIS A 100 -7.01 5.39 -1.09
C HIS A 100 -5.75 5.06 -1.90
N TYR A 101 -5.92 4.54 -3.12
CA TYR A 101 -4.82 4.22 -4.04
C TYR A 101 -3.91 5.45 -4.27
N GLN A 102 -4.50 6.60 -4.61
CA GLN A 102 -3.76 7.84 -4.84
C GLN A 102 -3.11 8.39 -3.57
N SER A 103 -3.79 8.29 -2.42
CA SER A 103 -3.26 8.74 -1.14
C SER A 103 -2.02 7.95 -0.71
N VAL A 104 -2.07 6.62 -0.89
CA VAL A 104 -0.93 5.72 -0.67
C VAL A 104 0.22 6.09 -1.61
N GLU A 105 -0.05 6.16 -2.91
CA GLU A 105 0.97 6.44 -3.93
C GLU A 105 1.70 7.77 -3.66
N TYR A 106 0.94 8.82 -3.40
CA TYR A 106 1.48 10.16 -3.14
C TYR A 106 2.39 10.18 -1.91
N THR A 107 1.98 9.52 -0.83
CA THR A 107 2.75 9.53 0.43
C THR A 107 4.02 8.69 0.31
N LEU A 108 3.96 7.52 -0.34
CA LEU A 108 5.14 6.69 -0.61
C LEU A 108 6.15 7.41 -1.51
N LYS A 109 5.70 8.12 -2.55
CA LYS A 109 6.59 8.95 -3.39
C LYS A 109 7.28 10.05 -2.58
N ARG A 110 6.58 10.69 -1.63
CA ARG A 110 7.21 11.67 -0.73
C ARG A 110 8.24 11.03 0.20
N VAL A 111 8.00 9.81 0.68
CA VAL A 111 9.00 9.07 1.47
C VAL A 111 10.26 8.82 0.64
N LEU A 112 10.13 8.37 -0.62
CA LEU A 112 11.29 8.18 -1.52
C LEU A 112 12.09 9.47 -1.76
N GLU A 113 11.40 10.60 -1.90
CA GLU A 113 12.04 11.91 -2.11
C GLU A 113 12.83 12.38 -0.88
N LYS A 114 12.30 12.15 0.32
CA LYS A 114 12.87 12.66 1.58
C LYS A 114 13.82 11.68 2.26
N ALA A 115 13.68 10.38 1.99
CA ALA A 115 14.51 9.36 2.61
C ALA A 115 15.98 9.46 2.12
N PRO A 116 16.96 9.25 3.03
CA PRO A 116 18.38 9.29 2.69
C PRO A 116 18.77 8.19 1.68
#